data_AF-A0A7M4DL98-F1
#
_entry.id   AF-A0A7M4DL98-F1
#
_cell.length_a   1.000
_cell.length_b   1.000
_cell.length_c   1.000
_cell.angle_alpha   90.00
_cell.angle_beta   90.00
_cell.angle_gamma   90.00
#
_symmetry.space_group_name_H-M   'P 1'
#
loop_
_entity.id
_entity.type
_entity.pdbx_description
1 polymer ?
#
loop_
_entity_poly.entity_id
_entity_poly.type
_entity_poly.pdbx_seq_one_letter_code
_entity_poly.pdbx_strand_id
1 'polypeptide(L)'
;MSQLPPDPNNPNGHGGVPPVPPPPGQGQPGQGQPGPGYGQGQPGPNQGQPGQQPPNYGQGQPGQNPAQPPGQQPPNYGQAPQPPGAYPSPQQGGFPQAPPPGPDQYGQYGAPGAGYGGPPQGQAFGGDPYAQQMQQRPFAVGDAVGYGWKSVTGNLGGWLLLMLIFLVVSILVSLLNPTTRVLTDGGFNYSTYTAGFTVLGLISSVLSLLVSAFISGMLYTGGLLETAGRKPSVSDFFSVNNFQNVAIFALAFGVVGGLIYGLLPALGILVTIGMFLLGFTYPFLIERNLAWLDGVKASVQLVTQNLGNNLLLALAIIGINILGAIPCGLGLFITVPMSYVAITYAYKTQTNQPVAPK
;
A
#
# COMPACT_ATOMS: atom_id res chain seq x y z
N MET A 1 -21.63 64.80 -30.01
CA MET A 1 -22.51 63.73 -29.48
C MET A 1 -23.90 64.01 -30.00
N SER A 2 -24.48 63.12 -30.79
CA SER A 2 -25.80 63.29 -31.38
C SER A 2 -26.87 62.74 -30.43
N GLN A 3 -27.88 63.54 -30.08
CA GLN A 3 -28.97 63.10 -29.20
C GLN A 3 -30.15 62.51 -29.99
N LEU A 4 -30.84 61.56 -29.36
CA LEU A 4 -32.05 60.90 -29.87
C LEU A 4 -33.31 61.75 -29.63
N PRO A 5 -34.37 61.60 -30.44
CA PRO A 5 -35.63 62.32 -30.28
C PRO A 5 -36.51 61.77 -29.13
N PRO A 6 -37.48 62.55 -28.61
CA PRO A 6 -38.31 62.22 -27.46
C PRO A 6 -39.47 61.23 -27.73
N ASP A 7 -39.98 60.61 -26.66
CA ASP A 7 -41.07 59.61 -26.66
C ASP A 7 -42.44 60.23 -27.02
N PRO A 8 -43.18 59.70 -28.02
CA PRO A 8 -44.51 60.18 -28.40
C PRO A 8 -45.62 60.03 -27.34
N ASN A 9 -45.45 59.20 -26.31
CA ASN A 9 -46.56 58.76 -25.43
C ASN A 9 -46.83 59.63 -24.20
N ASN A 10 -46.11 60.75 -24.01
CA ASN A 10 -46.38 61.67 -22.90
C ASN A 10 -46.32 63.15 -23.30
N PRO A 11 -47.38 63.70 -23.93
CA PRO A 11 -47.36 65.07 -24.47
C PRO A 11 -47.48 66.20 -23.44
N ASN A 12 -47.82 65.91 -22.18
CA ASN A 12 -48.19 66.91 -21.17
C ASN A 12 -47.57 66.64 -19.80
N GLY A 13 -46.26 66.85 -19.68
CA GLY A 13 -45.59 66.83 -18.37
C GLY A 13 -45.82 68.14 -17.59
N HIS A 14 -46.63 68.12 -16.55
CA HIS A 14 -46.63 69.09 -15.44
C HIS A 14 -46.60 68.34 -14.11
N GLY A 15 -45.79 68.81 -13.14
CA GLY A 15 -45.50 68.08 -11.91
C GLY A 15 -46.66 68.07 -10.90
N GLY A 16 -46.86 66.92 -10.25
CA GLY A 16 -47.81 66.73 -9.16
C GLY A 16 -47.39 65.55 -8.27
N VAL A 17 -47.50 65.71 -6.95
CA VAL A 17 -46.94 64.77 -5.96
C VAL A 17 -47.96 63.68 -5.59
N PRO A 18 -47.62 62.39 -5.61
CA PRO A 18 -48.44 61.33 -5.01
C PRO A 18 -48.15 61.16 -3.49
N PRO A 19 -49.13 60.72 -2.67
CA PRO A 19 -49.05 60.76 -1.20
C PRO A 19 -48.21 59.64 -0.54
N VAL A 20 -47.82 59.91 0.71
CA VAL A 20 -46.90 59.12 1.55
C VAL A 20 -47.64 58.06 2.39
N PRO A 21 -47.12 56.81 2.53
CA PRO A 21 -47.63 55.82 3.49
C PRO A 21 -47.02 55.97 4.91
N PRO A 22 -47.74 55.59 5.99
CA PRO A 22 -47.34 55.83 7.38
C PRO A 22 -46.25 54.86 7.92
N PRO A 23 -45.53 55.23 9.00
CA PRO A 23 -44.29 54.57 9.44
C PRO A 23 -44.46 53.39 10.41
N PRO A 24 -43.42 52.52 10.58
CA PRO A 24 -43.41 51.45 11.58
C PRO A 24 -43.03 51.96 12.99
N GLY A 25 -43.73 51.48 14.02
CA GLY A 25 -43.44 51.83 15.43
C GLY A 25 -42.38 50.95 16.10
N GLN A 26 -41.62 51.52 17.04
CA GLN A 26 -40.69 50.84 17.95
C GLN A 26 -40.85 51.33 19.40
N GLY A 27 -40.47 50.49 20.37
CA GLY A 27 -40.26 50.82 21.80
C GLY A 27 -40.49 49.57 22.69
N GLN A 28 -39.46 48.86 23.19
CA GLN A 28 -38.55 49.17 24.33
C GLN A 28 -39.19 49.00 25.73
N PRO A 29 -38.41 48.78 26.82
CA PRO A 29 -37.19 47.96 26.98
C PRO A 29 -37.19 47.15 28.32
N GLY A 30 -36.11 46.41 28.67
CA GLY A 30 -35.92 45.93 30.05
C GLY A 30 -34.74 44.97 30.29
N GLN A 31 -33.84 45.30 31.21
CA GLN A 31 -32.75 44.45 31.73
C GLN A 31 -33.06 44.02 33.19
N GLY A 32 -32.54 42.87 33.67
CA GLY A 32 -32.46 42.59 35.11
C GLY A 32 -32.39 41.12 35.55
N GLN A 33 -31.22 40.69 36.06
CA GLN A 33 -31.09 39.74 37.18
C GLN A 33 -31.12 40.55 38.52
N PRO A 34 -31.15 39.97 39.75
CA PRO A 34 -30.97 38.56 40.17
C PRO A 34 -32.01 38.04 41.22
N GLY A 35 -31.84 36.82 41.78
CA GLY A 35 -32.34 36.49 43.14
C GLY A 35 -32.88 35.06 43.37
N PRO A 36 -32.99 34.56 44.63
CA PRO A 36 -32.91 33.12 44.91
C PRO A 36 -34.01 32.48 45.80
N GLY A 37 -34.21 31.15 45.64
CA GLY A 37 -34.34 30.18 46.74
C GLY A 37 -35.72 29.75 47.29
N TYR A 38 -35.82 28.44 47.62
CA TYR A 38 -36.74 27.77 48.58
C TYR A 38 -38.27 27.78 48.24
N GLY A 39 -39.12 26.77 48.52
CA GLY A 39 -38.96 25.39 49.01
C GLY A 39 -40.33 24.79 49.48
N GLN A 40 -40.44 23.44 49.59
CA GLN A 40 -41.58 22.64 50.17
C GLN A 40 -42.87 22.53 49.30
N GLY A 41 -43.65 21.43 49.27
CA GLY A 41 -43.57 20.14 50.01
C GLY A 41 -44.39 18.96 49.41
N GLN A 42 -44.28 17.78 50.04
CA GLN A 42 -44.80 16.42 49.71
C GLN A 42 -46.31 16.18 50.01
N PRO A 43 -46.92 14.94 49.89
CA PRO A 43 -46.45 13.57 49.50
C PRO A 43 -47.22 12.92 48.31
N GLY A 44 -46.77 11.89 47.57
CA GLY A 44 -46.38 10.49 47.92
C GLY A 44 -47.52 9.51 47.52
N PRO A 45 -47.37 8.15 47.40
CA PRO A 45 -46.22 7.22 47.43
C PRO A 45 -45.95 6.61 45.99
N ASN A 46 -45.52 5.34 45.76
CA ASN A 46 -44.20 4.66 45.94
C ASN A 46 -44.11 3.43 44.97
N GLN A 47 -43.01 2.63 45.02
CA GLN A 47 -42.62 1.42 44.21
C GLN A 47 -41.94 1.72 42.86
N GLY A 48 -40.73 1.22 42.53
CA GLY A 48 -39.70 0.51 43.32
C GLY A 48 -38.38 0.38 42.52
N GLN A 49 -37.22 0.50 43.20
CA GLN A 49 -35.84 0.39 42.68
C GLN A 49 -35.12 -0.82 43.36
N PRO A 50 -33.80 -1.12 43.20
CA PRO A 50 -32.68 -0.51 42.43
C PRO A 50 -32.02 -1.52 41.43
N GLY A 51 -30.94 -1.28 40.67
CA GLY A 51 -29.91 -0.22 40.62
C GLY A 51 -28.52 -0.75 41.03
N GLN A 52 -27.49 -0.64 40.17
CA GLN A 52 -26.10 -1.00 40.49
C GLN A 52 -25.04 -0.08 39.85
N GLN A 53 -23.97 0.19 40.61
CA GLN A 53 -22.72 0.85 40.24
C GLN A 53 -21.52 -0.03 40.69
N PRO A 54 -20.29 0.18 40.19
CA PRO A 54 -19.19 -0.81 40.23
C PRO A 54 -18.24 -0.68 41.43
N PRO A 55 -17.40 -1.69 41.71
CA PRO A 55 -15.99 -1.41 42.06
C PRO A 55 -14.91 -2.46 41.71
N ASN A 56 -13.75 -1.95 41.25
CA ASN A 56 -12.37 -2.15 41.76
C ASN A 56 -11.63 -3.53 41.81
N TYR A 57 -10.30 -3.43 41.85
CA TYR A 57 -9.25 -4.47 41.81
C TYR A 57 -9.05 -5.27 43.12
N GLY A 58 -8.51 -6.50 43.05
CA GLY A 58 -7.92 -7.21 44.21
C GLY A 58 -7.62 -8.70 43.97
N GLN A 59 -6.50 -9.23 44.50
CA GLN A 59 -6.04 -10.63 44.31
C GLN A 59 -6.59 -11.59 45.39
N GLY A 60 -6.78 -12.88 45.03
CA GLY A 60 -7.04 -13.97 45.98
C GLY A 60 -7.22 -15.36 45.34
N GLN A 61 -6.31 -16.29 45.61
CA GLN A 61 -6.40 -17.74 45.32
C GLN A 61 -7.11 -18.49 46.47
N PRO A 62 -7.36 -19.83 46.39
CA PRO A 62 -7.61 -20.70 45.24
C PRO A 62 -8.88 -21.59 45.41
N GLY A 63 -9.43 -22.20 44.34
CA GLY A 63 -10.43 -23.27 44.55
C GLY A 63 -11.17 -23.84 43.34
N GLN A 64 -10.92 -25.14 43.10
CA GLN A 64 -11.86 -26.17 42.59
C GLN A 64 -12.45 -26.04 41.17
N ASN A 65 -12.09 -27.02 40.33
CA ASN A 65 -12.52 -27.21 38.95
C ASN A 65 -13.63 -28.29 38.88
N PRO A 66 -14.77 -28.10 38.19
CA PRO A 66 -15.80 -29.13 38.03
C PRO A 66 -15.34 -30.31 37.14
N ALA A 67 -15.90 -31.50 37.40
CA ALA A 67 -15.41 -32.78 36.88
C ALA A 67 -15.77 -33.11 35.42
N GLN A 68 -14.93 -33.92 34.77
CA GLN A 68 -15.19 -34.57 33.47
C GLN A 68 -15.75 -36.00 33.64
N PRO A 69 -16.56 -36.52 32.69
CA PRO A 69 -17.12 -37.87 32.73
C PRO A 69 -16.11 -38.98 32.33
N PRO A 70 -16.39 -40.26 32.61
CA PRO A 70 -15.35 -41.30 32.67
C PRO A 70 -15.02 -42.00 31.33
N GLY A 71 -13.73 -41.98 31.00
CA GLY A 71 -12.92 -43.12 30.53
C GLY A 71 -13.46 -44.12 29.50
N GLN A 72 -12.89 -44.06 28.29
CA GLN A 72 -12.55 -45.27 27.51
C GLN A 72 -11.04 -45.25 27.21
N GLN A 73 -10.33 -46.34 27.52
CA GLN A 73 -8.89 -46.46 27.28
C GLN A 73 -8.59 -46.88 25.81
N PRO A 74 -7.68 -46.22 25.10
CA PRO A 74 -7.14 -46.75 23.84
C PRO A 74 -6.12 -47.88 24.11
N PRO A 75 -5.91 -48.84 23.18
CA PRO A 75 -5.00 -49.96 23.38
C PRO A 75 -3.51 -49.56 23.45
N ASN A 76 -2.76 -50.28 24.27
CA ASN A 76 -1.31 -50.17 24.40
C ASN A 76 -0.60 -50.78 23.17
N TYR A 77 -0.12 -49.94 22.24
CA TYR A 77 0.76 -50.38 21.16
C TYR A 77 2.23 -50.19 21.54
N GLY A 78 2.98 -51.31 21.50
CA GLY A 78 4.41 -51.33 21.81
C GLY A 78 5.27 -50.52 20.84
N GLN A 79 6.50 -50.26 21.26
CA GLN A 79 7.48 -49.45 20.53
C GLN A 79 7.71 -49.97 19.10
N ALA A 80 7.70 -49.06 18.12
CA ALA A 80 8.07 -49.37 16.74
C ALA A 80 9.59 -49.61 16.64
N PRO A 81 10.06 -50.63 15.89
CA PRO A 81 11.49 -50.83 15.64
C PRO A 81 12.11 -49.65 14.88
N GLN A 82 13.34 -49.27 15.24
CA GLN A 82 14.08 -48.24 14.49
C GLN A 82 14.57 -48.78 13.13
N PRO A 83 14.56 -47.95 12.07
CA PRO A 83 15.08 -48.37 10.77
C PRO A 83 16.61 -48.54 10.80
N PRO A 84 17.19 -49.51 10.04
CA PRO A 84 18.64 -49.70 9.98
C PRO A 84 19.37 -48.47 9.43
N GLY A 85 20.36 -47.96 10.17
CA GLY A 85 21.19 -46.84 9.74
C GLY A 85 22.17 -47.24 8.64
N ALA A 86 22.17 -46.51 7.52
CA ALA A 86 23.00 -46.79 6.34
C ALA A 86 24.42 -46.16 6.40
N TYR A 87 24.99 -46.01 7.59
CA TYR A 87 26.35 -45.46 7.78
C TYR A 87 27.18 -46.37 8.70
N PRO A 88 28.35 -46.86 8.26
CA PRO A 88 29.26 -47.61 9.12
C PRO A 88 29.86 -46.71 10.21
N SER A 89 30.08 -47.28 11.39
CA SER A 89 30.68 -46.60 12.53
C SER A 89 32.20 -46.32 12.31
N PRO A 90 32.75 -45.23 12.89
CA PRO A 90 34.14 -44.81 12.64
C PRO A 90 35.17 -45.62 13.45
N GLN A 91 35.13 -46.95 13.32
CA GLN A 91 36.09 -47.89 13.92
C GLN A 91 36.70 -48.88 12.89
N GLN A 92 36.35 -48.76 11.61
CA GLN A 92 36.99 -49.49 10.51
C GLN A 92 37.36 -48.54 9.36
N GLY A 93 38.53 -47.92 9.46
CA GLY A 93 39.06 -47.03 8.42
C GLY A 93 40.37 -46.38 8.87
N GLY A 94 41.48 -46.77 8.25
CA GLY A 94 42.80 -46.25 8.60
C GLY A 94 43.00 -44.82 8.11
N PHE A 95 43.01 -43.86 9.02
CA PHE A 95 43.53 -42.51 8.79
C PHE A 95 44.68 -42.25 9.79
N PRO A 96 45.78 -41.60 9.38
CA PRO A 96 46.89 -41.30 10.27
C PRO A 96 46.47 -40.32 11.38
N GLN A 97 46.93 -40.56 12.60
CA GLN A 97 46.67 -39.67 13.75
C GLN A 97 47.32 -38.30 13.55
N ALA A 98 46.67 -37.25 14.06
CA ALA A 98 47.27 -35.93 14.18
C ALA A 98 48.45 -35.96 15.18
N PRO A 99 49.56 -35.24 14.90
CA PRO A 99 50.70 -35.19 15.82
C PRO A 99 50.34 -34.42 17.11
N PRO A 100 50.96 -34.76 18.26
CA PRO A 100 50.64 -34.17 19.55
C PRO A 100 51.09 -32.71 19.68
N PRO A 101 50.45 -31.91 20.57
CA PRO A 101 50.89 -30.54 20.84
C PRO A 101 52.31 -30.49 21.43
N GLY A 102 53.15 -29.61 20.87
CA GLY A 102 54.46 -29.30 21.45
C GLY A 102 54.33 -28.38 22.68
N PRO A 103 55.32 -28.37 23.58
CA PRO A 103 55.25 -27.64 24.85
C PRO A 103 55.41 -26.11 24.69
N ASP A 104 54.87 -25.38 25.66
CA ASP A 104 54.77 -23.92 25.67
C ASP A 104 56.12 -23.20 25.58
N GLN A 105 56.20 -22.16 24.74
CA GLN A 105 57.25 -21.15 24.85
C GLN A 105 56.70 -19.74 24.58
N TYR A 106 56.91 -18.86 25.55
CA TYR A 106 56.52 -17.45 25.51
C TYR A 106 57.42 -16.65 24.55
N GLY A 107 56.86 -15.79 23.69
CA GLY A 107 57.68 -14.76 23.04
C GLY A 107 57.10 -14.05 21.81
N GLN A 108 56.85 -12.75 21.98
CA GLN A 108 57.14 -11.67 21.02
C GLN A 108 56.31 -11.55 19.72
N TYR A 109 55.51 -10.48 19.66
CA TYR A 109 54.88 -9.97 18.44
C TYR A 109 55.93 -9.52 17.40
N GLY A 110 55.89 -10.10 16.19
CA GLY A 110 56.61 -9.65 15.01
C GLY A 110 55.64 -9.19 13.91
N ALA A 111 56.01 -8.15 13.15
CA ALA A 111 55.16 -7.54 12.14
C ALA A 111 54.89 -8.48 10.92
N PRO A 112 53.74 -8.35 10.23
CA PRO A 112 53.43 -9.19 9.07
C PRO A 112 54.33 -8.85 7.87
N GLY A 113 55.22 -9.78 7.53
CA GLY A 113 56.01 -9.74 6.30
C GLY A 113 55.20 -10.12 5.07
N ALA A 114 55.58 -9.59 3.90
CA ALA A 114 54.89 -9.84 2.65
C ALA A 114 55.26 -11.21 2.04
N GLY A 115 54.25 -11.97 1.64
CA GLY A 115 54.38 -13.07 0.67
C GLY A 115 54.34 -14.48 1.23
N TYR A 116 53.14 -15.08 1.23
CA TYR A 116 52.90 -16.34 0.49
C TYR A 116 51.40 -16.45 0.18
N GLY A 117 51.06 -17.04 -0.97
CA GLY A 117 49.66 -17.15 -1.39
C GLY A 117 48.83 -18.00 -0.44
N GLY A 118 47.64 -17.52 -0.05
CA GLY A 118 46.66 -18.35 0.64
C GLY A 118 46.27 -19.56 -0.23
N PRO A 119 45.87 -20.69 0.37
CA PRO A 119 45.54 -21.89 -0.39
C PRO A 119 44.42 -21.57 -1.39
N PRO A 120 44.53 -22.02 -2.66
CA PRO A 120 43.49 -21.77 -3.65
C PRO A 120 42.18 -22.37 -3.14
N GLN A 121 41.11 -21.57 -3.21
CA GLN A 121 39.77 -22.02 -2.86
C GLN A 121 39.45 -23.24 -3.72
N GLY A 122 39.39 -24.42 -3.09
CA GLY A 122 39.12 -25.67 -3.78
C GLY A 122 37.79 -25.57 -4.52
N GLN A 123 37.82 -25.71 -5.84
CA GLN A 123 36.60 -25.79 -6.63
C GLN A 123 35.79 -26.98 -6.13
N ALA A 124 34.62 -26.71 -5.56
CA ALA A 124 33.69 -27.71 -5.06
C ALA A 124 33.08 -28.50 -6.24
N PHE A 125 33.85 -29.46 -6.74
CA PHE A 125 33.48 -30.34 -7.85
C PHE A 125 32.35 -31.27 -7.38
N GLY A 126 31.11 -30.92 -7.73
CA GLY A 126 29.89 -31.60 -7.26
C GLY A 126 28.74 -30.68 -6.86
N GLY A 127 28.95 -29.36 -6.83
CA GLY A 127 27.84 -28.41 -6.72
C GLY A 127 27.02 -28.37 -8.02
N ASP A 128 25.73 -28.67 -7.92
CA ASP A 128 24.77 -28.45 -9.01
C ASP A 128 24.86 -26.96 -9.44
N PRO A 129 25.15 -26.62 -10.71
CA PRO A 129 25.34 -25.23 -11.13
C PRO A 129 24.10 -24.34 -10.88
N TYR A 130 22.92 -24.95 -10.74
CA TYR A 130 21.69 -24.26 -10.33
C TYR A 130 21.66 -23.89 -8.85
N ALA A 131 22.32 -24.65 -7.96
CA ALA A 131 22.41 -24.33 -6.54
C ALA A 131 23.27 -23.08 -6.27
N GLN A 132 24.31 -22.84 -7.10
CA GLN A 132 25.09 -21.59 -7.03
C GLN A 132 24.32 -20.38 -7.58
N GLN A 133 23.36 -20.56 -8.48
CA GLN A 133 22.46 -19.46 -8.90
C GLN A 133 21.46 -19.03 -7.81
N MET A 134 21.25 -19.85 -6.78
CA MET A 134 20.48 -19.45 -5.58
C MET A 134 21.30 -18.62 -4.58
N GLN A 135 22.62 -18.47 -4.75
CA GLN A 135 23.37 -17.46 -4.01
C GLN A 135 22.93 -16.07 -4.48
N GLN A 136 22.30 -15.34 -3.56
CA GLN A 136 21.68 -14.04 -3.79
C GLN A 136 22.74 -13.04 -4.28
N ARG A 137 22.78 -12.82 -5.60
CA ARG A 137 23.58 -11.75 -6.19
C ARG A 137 23.13 -10.40 -5.60
N PRO A 138 24.05 -9.45 -5.32
CA PRO A 138 23.67 -8.11 -4.92
C PRO A 138 22.67 -7.51 -5.92
N PHE A 139 21.62 -6.86 -5.41
CA PHE A 139 20.55 -6.32 -6.25
C PHE A 139 21.12 -5.32 -7.27
N ALA A 140 20.82 -5.57 -8.55
CA ALA A 140 21.12 -4.67 -9.65
C ALA A 140 19.83 -4.24 -10.37
N VAL A 141 19.71 -2.95 -10.67
CA VAL A 141 18.54 -2.39 -11.38
C VAL A 141 18.38 -3.00 -12.78
N GLY A 142 19.50 -3.28 -13.46
CA GLY A 142 19.48 -3.97 -14.76
C GLY A 142 18.87 -5.38 -14.70
N ASP A 143 19.14 -6.13 -13.63
CA ASP A 143 18.54 -7.46 -13.42
C ASP A 143 17.02 -7.33 -13.20
N ALA A 144 16.56 -6.37 -12.40
CA ALA A 144 15.12 -6.13 -12.17
C ALA A 144 14.37 -5.72 -13.45
N VAL A 145 14.96 -4.82 -14.23
CA VAL A 145 14.44 -4.36 -15.53
C VAL A 145 14.39 -5.53 -16.53
N GLY A 146 15.48 -6.28 -16.68
CA GLY A 146 15.54 -7.45 -17.55
C GLY A 146 14.55 -8.56 -17.13
N TYR A 147 14.38 -8.76 -15.83
CA TYR A 147 13.41 -9.71 -15.27
C TYR A 147 11.96 -9.31 -15.59
N GLY A 148 11.62 -8.02 -15.43
CA GLY A 148 10.32 -7.48 -15.80
C GLY A 148 10.02 -7.68 -17.28
N TRP A 149 10.98 -7.36 -18.15
CA TRP A 149 10.86 -7.57 -19.59
C TRP A 149 10.62 -9.03 -19.95
N LYS A 150 11.45 -9.95 -19.45
CA LYS A 150 11.33 -11.40 -19.70
C LYS A 150 10.02 -11.99 -19.19
N SER A 151 9.53 -11.52 -18.05
CA SER A 151 8.27 -12.01 -17.48
C SER A 151 7.07 -11.59 -18.32
N VAL A 152 6.98 -10.30 -18.68
CA VAL A 152 5.89 -9.79 -19.53
C VAL A 152 5.97 -10.38 -20.94
N THR A 153 7.15 -10.41 -21.56
CA THR A 153 7.32 -11.02 -22.90
C THR A 153 7.09 -12.54 -22.92
N GLY A 154 7.42 -13.23 -21.81
CA GLY A 154 7.14 -14.66 -21.63
C GLY A 154 5.66 -14.99 -21.37
N ASN A 155 4.80 -13.99 -21.13
CA ASN A 155 3.36 -14.14 -20.87
C ASN A 155 2.55 -12.97 -21.48
N LEU A 156 2.86 -12.55 -22.71
CA LEU A 156 2.25 -11.37 -23.35
C LEU A 156 0.72 -11.42 -23.36
N GLY A 157 0.13 -12.59 -23.67
CA GLY A 157 -1.32 -12.73 -23.73
C GLY A 157 -2.02 -12.39 -22.42
N GLY A 158 -1.50 -12.89 -21.28
CA GLY A 158 -2.07 -12.59 -19.96
C GLY A 158 -1.94 -11.11 -19.58
N TRP A 159 -0.75 -10.54 -19.75
CA TRP A 159 -0.47 -9.15 -19.38
C TRP A 159 -1.16 -8.13 -20.29
N LEU A 160 -1.21 -8.36 -21.61
CA LEU A 160 -1.91 -7.49 -22.56
C LEU A 160 -3.43 -7.54 -22.39
N LEU A 161 -4.00 -8.73 -22.15
CA LEU A 161 -5.44 -8.86 -21.89
C LEU A 161 -5.83 -8.15 -20.58
N LEU A 162 -5.01 -8.26 -19.54
CA LEU A 162 -5.19 -7.52 -18.29
C LEU A 162 -5.14 -5.99 -18.52
N MET A 163 -4.13 -5.50 -19.25
CA MET A 163 -4.01 -4.09 -19.62
C MET A 163 -5.21 -3.58 -20.44
N LEU A 164 -5.73 -4.41 -21.36
CA LEU A 164 -6.91 -4.08 -22.16
C LEU A 164 -8.17 -3.99 -21.30
N ILE A 165 -8.38 -4.93 -20.36
CA ILE A 165 -9.47 -4.85 -19.38
C ILE A 165 -9.35 -3.56 -18.56
N PHE A 166 -8.14 -3.20 -18.13
CA PHE A 166 -7.90 -1.99 -17.34
C PHE A 166 -8.11 -0.70 -18.14
N LEU A 167 -7.75 -0.68 -19.43
CA LEU A 167 -8.08 0.42 -20.33
C LEU A 167 -9.60 0.62 -20.41
N VAL A 168 -10.35 -0.45 -20.69
CA VAL A 168 -11.82 -0.40 -20.82
C VAL A 168 -12.46 0.06 -19.51
N VAL A 169 -12.07 -0.53 -18.37
CA VAL A 169 -12.58 -0.13 -17.04
C VAL A 169 -12.25 1.33 -16.73
N SER A 170 -11.03 1.78 -17.04
CA SER A 170 -10.62 3.18 -16.80
C SER A 170 -11.39 4.17 -17.67
N ILE A 171 -11.66 3.84 -18.94
CA ILE A 171 -12.51 4.64 -19.82
C ILE A 171 -13.94 4.72 -19.26
N LEU A 172 -14.55 3.57 -18.92
CA LEU A 172 -15.92 3.52 -18.39
C LEU A 172 -16.07 4.34 -17.10
N VAL A 173 -15.11 4.24 -16.18
CA VAL A 173 -15.11 5.01 -14.92
C VAL A 173 -14.86 6.50 -15.17
N SER A 174 -13.99 6.85 -16.12
CA SER A 174 -13.75 8.25 -16.52
C SER A 174 -14.99 8.90 -17.14
N LEU A 175 -15.80 8.17 -17.90
CA LEU A 175 -17.07 8.68 -18.47
C LEU A 175 -18.13 8.99 -17.40
N LEU A 176 -18.03 8.41 -16.20
CA LEU A 176 -18.88 8.76 -15.05
C LEU A 176 -18.45 10.07 -14.38
N ASN A 177 -17.23 10.56 -14.64
CA ASN A 177 -16.71 11.79 -14.05
C ASN A 177 -17.25 13.02 -14.81
N PRO A 178 -17.97 13.94 -14.15
CA PRO A 178 -18.54 15.11 -14.82
C PRO A 178 -17.47 16.02 -15.44
N THR A 179 -16.26 16.07 -14.86
CA THR A 179 -15.13 16.84 -15.40
C THR A 179 -14.71 16.31 -16.78
N THR A 180 -14.65 14.99 -16.96
CA THR A 180 -14.32 14.37 -18.25
C THR A 180 -15.34 14.76 -19.32
N ARG A 181 -16.63 14.79 -18.97
CA ARG A 181 -17.71 15.14 -19.91
C ARG A 181 -17.62 16.60 -20.36
N VAL A 182 -17.38 17.52 -19.43
CA VAL A 182 -17.18 18.95 -19.77
C VAL A 182 -15.95 19.16 -20.67
N LEU A 183 -14.87 18.39 -20.45
CA LEU A 183 -13.68 18.41 -21.31
C LEU A 183 -13.95 17.86 -22.72
N THR A 184 -14.70 16.76 -22.86
CA THR A 184 -15.06 16.20 -24.18
C THR A 184 -16.02 17.10 -24.96
N ASP A 185 -16.86 17.87 -24.27
CA ASP A 185 -17.79 18.84 -24.87
C ASP A 185 -17.10 20.17 -25.27
N GLY A 186 -15.76 20.24 -25.20
CA GLY A 186 -14.95 21.41 -25.57
C GLY A 186 -14.89 22.52 -24.51
N GLY A 187 -15.39 22.24 -23.29
CA GLY A 187 -15.41 23.21 -22.20
C GLY A 187 -14.09 23.34 -21.47
N PHE A 188 -13.31 24.39 -21.77
CA PHE A 188 -12.23 24.91 -20.91
C PHE A 188 -12.68 26.23 -20.27
N ASN A 189 -13.61 26.14 -19.32
CA ASN A 189 -14.20 27.28 -18.62
C ASN A 189 -14.18 27.07 -17.10
N TYR A 190 -14.58 28.08 -16.32
CA TYR A 190 -14.71 27.98 -14.85
C TYR A 190 -15.53 26.75 -14.40
N SER A 191 -16.59 26.41 -15.15
CA SER A 191 -17.43 25.23 -14.93
C SER A 191 -16.66 23.89 -14.96
N THR A 192 -15.56 23.81 -15.70
CA THR A 192 -14.70 22.62 -15.77
C THR A 192 -13.97 22.39 -14.46
N TYR A 193 -13.53 23.46 -13.80
CA TYR A 193 -12.87 23.39 -12.50
C TYR A 193 -13.86 23.11 -11.36
N THR A 194 -15.08 23.64 -11.42
CA THR A 194 -16.10 23.38 -10.39
C THR A 194 -16.82 22.03 -10.54
N ALA A 195 -16.86 21.46 -11.74
CA ALA A 195 -17.46 20.13 -11.99
C ALA A 195 -16.90 19.03 -11.07
N GLY A 196 -15.59 19.05 -10.82
CA GLY A 196 -14.91 18.09 -9.94
C GLY A 196 -15.32 18.19 -8.46
N PHE A 197 -15.76 19.36 -8.00
CA PHE A 197 -16.20 19.61 -6.62
C PHE A 197 -17.70 19.38 -6.40
N THR A 198 -18.45 18.98 -7.44
CA THR A 198 -19.83 18.51 -7.27
C THR A 198 -19.88 17.19 -6.49
N VAL A 199 -21.01 16.88 -5.85
CA VAL A 199 -21.19 15.58 -5.16
C VAL A 199 -20.91 14.40 -6.09
N LEU A 200 -21.36 14.47 -7.34
CA LEU A 200 -21.07 13.45 -8.36
C LEU A 200 -19.57 13.43 -8.74
N GLY A 201 -18.93 14.60 -8.87
CA GLY A 201 -17.48 14.73 -9.08
C GLY A 201 -16.66 14.05 -7.98
N LEU A 202 -17.00 14.30 -6.72
CA LEU A 202 -16.35 13.67 -5.56
C LEU A 202 -16.58 12.15 -5.53
N ILE A 203 -17.81 11.67 -5.75
CA ILE A 203 -18.13 10.24 -5.83
C ILE A 203 -17.34 9.57 -6.96
N SER A 204 -17.32 10.17 -8.16
CA SER A 204 -16.57 9.63 -9.31
C SER A 204 -15.06 9.63 -9.07
N SER A 205 -14.53 10.59 -8.31
CA SER A 205 -13.11 10.67 -7.93
C SER A 205 -12.74 9.57 -6.94
N VAL A 206 -13.56 9.32 -5.92
CA VAL A 206 -13.38 8.20 -4.97
C VAL A 206 -13.50 6.85 -5.70
N LEU A 207 -14.45 6.70 -6.61
CA LEU A 207 -14.58 5.49 -7.44
C LEU A 207 -13.34 5.27 -8.32
N SER A 208 -12.86 6.32 -8.99
CA SER A 208 -11.64 6.28 -9.83
C SER A 208 -10.42 5.87 -9.01
N LEU A 209 -10.33 6.36 -7.77
CA LEU A 209 -9.26 6.01 -6.85
C LEU A 209 -9.30 4.52 -6.45
N LEU A 210 -10.47 4.01 -6.05
CA LEU A 210 -10.65 2.60 -5.68
C LEU A 210 -10.38 1.65 -6.87
N VAL A 211 -10.74 2.06 -8.08
CA VAL A 211 -10.46 1.29 -9.31
C VAL A 211 -8.97 1.28 -9.62
N SER A 212 -8.28 2.43 -9.57
CA SER A 212 -6.82 2.52 -9.76
C SER A 212 -6.05 1.71 -8.71
N ALA A 213 -6.53 1.72 -7.47
CA ALA A 213 -6.00 0.91 -6.38
C ALA A 213 -6.13 -0.60 -6.63
N PHE A 214 -7.30 -1.04 -7.08
CA PHE A 214 -7.55 -2.43 -7.41
C PHE A 214 -6.68 -2.88 -8.58
N ILE A 215 -6.56 -2.05 -9.63
CA ILE A 215 -5.62 -2.24 -10.74
C ILE A 215 -4.18 -2.41 -10.23
N SER A 216 -3.71 -1.53 -9.35
CA SER A 216 -2.37 -1.64 -8.76
C SER A 216 -2.21 -2.96 -7.98
N GLY A 217 -3.19 -3.33 -7.15
CA GLY A 217 -3.19 -4.59 -6.40
C GLY A 217 -3.14 -5.85 -7.28
N MET A 218 -3.88 -5.84 -8.38
CA MET A 218 -3.85 -6.92 -9.39
C MET A 218 -2.48 -7.02 -10.08
N LEU A 219 -1.86 -5.90 -10.44
CA LEU A 219 -0.54 -5.87 -11.08
C LEU A 219 0.58 -6.34 -10.14
N TYR A 220 0.54 -5.93 -8.87
CA TYR A 220 1.44 -6.46 -7.86
C TYR A 220 1.22 -7.96 -7.61
N THR A 221 -0.02 -8.43 -7.57
CA THR A 221 -0.34 -9.87 -7.47
C THR A 221 0.26 -10.66 -8.64
N GLY A 222 0.13 -10.14 -9.87
CA GLY A 222 0.77 -10.70 -11.06
C GLY A 222 2.30 -10.76 -10.97
N GLY A 223 2.95 -9.68 -10.51
CA GLY A 223 4.41 -9.64 -10.33
C GLY A 223 4.91 -10.61 -9.25
N LEU A 224 4.17 -10.74 -8.15
CA LEU A 224 4.46 -11.72 -7.09
C LEU A 224 4.34 -13.16 -7.58
N LEU A 225 3.37 -13.46 -8.46
CA LEU A 225 3.25 -14.77 -9.10
C LEU A 225 4.38 -15.04 -10.10
N GLU A 226 4.72 -14.07 -10.96
CA GLU A 226 5.84 -14.20 -11.91
C GLU A 226 7.18 -14.43 -11.19
N THR A 227 7.44 -13.71 -10.08
CA THR A 227 8.65 -13.88 -9.24
C THR A 227 8.66 -15.20 -8.46
N ALA A 228 7.49 -15.78 -8.17
CA ALA A 228 7.36 -17.16 -7.69
C ALA A 228 7.45 -18.23 -8.82
N GLY A 229 7.70 -17.82 -10.07
CA GLY A 229 7.85 -18.73 -11.22
C GLY A 229 6.54 -19.17 -11.86
N ARG A 230 5.39 -18.70 -11.37
CA ARG A 230 4.08 -19.04 -11.90
C ARG A 230 3.61 -17.95 -12.87
N LYS A 231 3.38 -18.30 -14.14
CA LYS A 231 2.73 -17.40 -15.10
C LYS A 231 1.29 -17.14 -14.63
N PRO A 232 0.89 -15.89 -14.32
CA PRO A 232 -0.47 -15.58 -13.90
C PRO A 232 -1.45 -15.76 -15.07
N SER A 233 -2.56 -16.45 -14.80
CA SER A 233 -3.75 -16.43 -15.65
C SER A 233 -4.61 -15.18 -15.34
N VAL A 234 -5.59 -14.87 -16.20
CA VAL A 234 -6.47 -13.70 -16.01
C VAL A 234 -7.11 -13.70 -14.62
N SER A 235 -7.65 -14.84 -14.17
CA SER A 235 -8.27 -15.00 -12.83
C SER A 235 -7.30 -14.84 -11.66
N ASP A 236 -6.01 -15.15 -11.86
CA ASP A 236 -5.01 -15.05 -10.79
C ASP A 236 -4.72 -13.60 -10.42
N PHE A 237 -4.75 -12.67 -11.39
CA PHE A 237 -4.57 -11.25 -11.11
C PHE A 237 -5.66 -10.70 -10.16
N PHE A 238 -6.92 -11.14 -10.31
CA PHE A 238 -8.04 -10.74 -9.44
C PHE A 238 -7.96 -11.35 -8.03
N SER A 239 -7.08 -12.32 -7.80
CA SER A 239 -6.90 -13.00 -6.51
C SER A 239 -6.04 -12.19 -5.53
N VAL A 240 -6.36 -10.91 -5.34
CA VAL A 240 -5.61 -9.97 -4.51
C VAL A 240 -5.78 -10.34 -3.03
N ASN A 241 -4.77 -11.00 -2.45
CA ASN A 241 -4.73 -11.30 -1.02
C ASN A 241 -4.76 -9.99 -0.21
N ASN A 242 -5.35 -10.05 0.99
CA ASN A 242 -5.45 -8.91 1.91
C ASN A 242 -6.12 -7.65 1.30
N PHE A 243 -7.09 -7.85 0.39
CA PHE A 243 -7.77 -6.77 -0.34
C PHE A 243 -8.30 -5.64 0.57
N GLN A 244 -8.77 -5.96 1.79
CA GLN A 244 -9.22 -4.95 2.75
C GLN A 244 -8.13 -3.92 3.10
N ASN A 245 -6.92 -4.35 3.45
CA ASN A 245 -5.83 -3.43 3.77
C ASN A 245 -5.31 -2.70 2.53
N VAL A 246 -5.35 -3.35 1.36
CA VAL A 246 -5.04 -2.71 0.07
C VAL A 246 -6.01 -1.56 -0.22
N ALA A 247 -7.31 -1.79 -0.06
CA ALA A 247 -8.35 -0.78 -0.26
C ALA A 247 -8.24 0.38 0.76
N ILE A 248 -7.98 0.08 2.04
CA ILE A 248 -7.79 1.11 3.09
C ILE A 248 -6.54 1.94 2.80
N PHE A 249 -5.41 1.31 2.50
CA PHE A 249 -4.16 2.01 2.15
C PHE A 249 -4.40 2.96 0.98
N ALA A 250 -5.00 2.47 -0.10
CA ALA A 250 -5.19 3.25 -1.29
C ALA A 250 -6.21 4.39 -1.13
N LEU A 251 -7.30 4.17 -0.37
CA LEU A 251 -8.24 5.23 -0.05
C LEU A 251 -7.57 6.33 0.79
N ALA A 252 -6.86 5.95 1.86
CA ALA A 252 -6.16 6.91 2.72
C ALA A 252 -5.10 7.69 1.94
N PHE A 253 -4.22 7.00 1.23
CA PHE A 253 -3.11 7.61 0.51
C PHE A 253 -3.58 8.43 -0.71
N GLY A 254 -4.61 7.97 -1.40
CA GLY A 254 -5.19 8.66 -2.54
C GLY A 254 -5.99 9.91 -2.18
N VAL A 255 -6.75 9.89 -1.08
CA VAL A 255 -7.42 11.08 -0.54
C VAL A 255 -6.38 12.10 -0.07
N VAL A 256 -5.38 11.67 0.70
CA VAL A 256 -4.30 12.57 1.16
C VAL A 256 -3.51 13.15 -0.02
N GLY A 257 -3.10 12.33 -0.98
CA GLY A 257 -2.38 12.78 -2.17
C GLY A 257 -3.22 13.73 -3.04
N GLY A 258 -4.49 13.41 -3.28
CA GLY A 258 -5.42 14.24 -4.04
C GLY A 258 -5.68 15.59 -3.38
N LEU A 259 -5.85 15.63 -2.05
CA LEU A 259 -6.00 16.86 -1.28
C LEU A 259 -4.74 17.72 -1.33
N ILE A 260 -3.54 17.13 -1.19
CA ILE A 260 -2.29 17.89 -1.24
C ILE A 260 -2.07 18.45 -2.65
N TYR A 261 -2.21 17.65 -3.72
CA TYR A 261 -2.06 18.15 -5.09
C TYR A 261 -3.11 19.21 -5.46
N GLY A 262 -4.36 19.07 -4.99
CA GLY A 262 -5.45 19.99 -5.30
C GLY A 262 -5.43 21.31 -4.52
N LEU A 263 -5.08 21.28 -3.23
CA LEU A 263 -5.10 22.46 -2.35
C LEU A 263 -3.74 23.13 -2.19
N LEU A 264 -2.65 22.34 -2.27
CA LEU A 264 -1.29 22.77 -1.94
C LEU A 264 -0.31 22.27 -3.02
N PRO A 265 -0.46 22.70 -4.30
CA PRO A 265 0.36 22.19 -5.40
C PRO A 265 1.88 22.39 -5.21
N ALA A 266 2.29 23.44 -4.49
CA ALA A 266 3.69 23.65 -4.07
C ALA A 266 4.24 22.52 -3.17
N LEU A 267 3.39 21.79 -2.45
CA LEU A 267 3.75 20.61 -1.65
C LEU A 267 3.68 19.30 -2.45
N GLY A 268 3.38 19.34 -3.76
CA GLY A 268 3.31 18.15 -4.60
C GLY A 268 4.60 17.31 -4.60
N ILE A 269 5.76 17.95 -4.37
CA ILE A 269 7.05 17.26 -4.18
C ILE A 269 7.04 16.31 -2.97
N LEU A 270 6.35 16.66 -1.87
CA LEU A 270 6.22 15.81 -0.69
C LEU A 270 5.39 14.56 -1.00
N VAL A 271 4.36 14.69 -1.84
CA VAL A 271 3.57 13.55 -2.30
C VAL A 271 4.43 12.64 -3.19
N THR A 272 5.24 13.19 -4.09
CA THR A 272 6.18 12.42 -4.93
C THR A 272 7.21 11.66 -4.07
N ILE A 273 7.76 12.29 -3.03
CA ILE A 273 8.66 11.62 -2.07
C ILE A 273 7.90 10.52 -1.30
N GLY A 274 6.66 10.77 -0.89
CA GLY A 274 5.80 9.77 -0.26
C GLY A 274 5.54 8.56 -1.18
N MET A 275 5.18 8.79 -2.45
CA MET A 275 4.99 7.75 -3.47
C MET A 275 6.24 6.87 -3.60
N PHE A 276 7.42 7.48 -3.63
CA PHE A 276 8.70 6.76 -3.67
C PHE A 276 8.93 5.89 -2.43
N LEU A 277 8.77 6.45 -1.22
CA LEU A 277 8.94 5.71 0.04
C LEU A 277 7.91 4.59 0.24
N LEU A 278 6.74 4.70 -0.38
CA LEU A 278 5.63 3.75 -0.27
C LEU A 278 5.57 2.72 -1.41
N GLY A 279 6.54 2.73 -2.33
CA GLY A 279 6.56 1.86 -3.53
C GLY A 279 6.52 0.34 -3.26
N PHE A 280 6.87 -0.12 -2.06
CA PHE A 280 6.81 -1.54 -1.67
C PHE A 280 5.61 -1.89 -0.77
N THR A 281 4.72 -0.93 -0.48
CA THR A 281 3.58 -1.16 0.43
C THR A 281 2.66 -2.27 -0.07
N TYR A 282 2.31 -2.27 -1.37
CA TYR A 282 1.45 -3.32 -1.95
C TYR A 282 2.06 -4.73 -1.82
N PRO A 283 3.33 -4.99 -2.21
CA PRO A 283 3.99 -6.28 -1.94
C PRO A 283 3.91 -6.72 -0.46
N PHE A 284 4.15 -5.82 0.49
CA PHE A 284 4.04 -6.13 1.92
C PHE A 284 2.60 -6.47 2.36
N LEU A 285 1.59 -5.75 1.86
CA LEU A 285 0.18 -6.02 2.16
C LEU A 285 -0.28 -7.34 1.55
N ILE A 286 0.01 -7.58 0.28
CA ILE A 286 -0.49 -8.74 -0.47
C ILE A 286 0.24 -10.01 -0.05
N GLU A 287 1.58 -10.00 -0.01
CA GLU A 287 2.34 -11.21 0.25
C GLU A 287 2.40 -11.56 1.74
N ARG A 288 2.72 -10.57 2.61
CA ARG A 288 2.90 -10.80 4.05
C ARG A 288 1.64 -10.57 4.87
N ASN A 289 0.51 -10.31 4.22
CA ASN A 289 -0.80 -10.07 4.86
C ASN A 289 -0.77 -8.95 5.94
N LEU A 290 0.14 -7.98 5.82
CA LEU A 290 0.30 -6.94 6.85
C LEU A 290 -0.90 -5.98 6.89
N ALA A 291 -1.19 -5.45 8.09
CA ALA A 291 -2.07 -4.30 8.22
C ALA A 291 -1.52 -3.10 7.45
N TRP A 292 -2.40 -2.24 6.91
CA TRP A 292 -2.00 -1.15 6.02
C TRP A 292 -0.93 -0.22 6.60
N LEU A 293 -1.02 0.12 7.90
CA LEU A 293 -0.03 0.92 8.62
C LEU A 293 1.34 0.24 8.74
N ASP A 294 1.37 -1.08 8.91
CA ASP A 294 2.62 -1.82 9.11
C ASP A 294 3.32 -2.10 7.78
N GLY A 295 2.56 -2.32 6.70
CA GLY A 295 3.12 -2.33 5.35
C GLY A 295 3.68 -0.97 4.91
N VAL A 296 3.05 0.14 5.31
CA VAL A 296 3.59 1.50 5.13
C VAL A 296 4.95 1.63 5.83
N LYS A 297 5.05 1.28 7.12
CA LYS A 297 6.32 1.30 7.88
C LYS A 297 7.39 0.41 7.22
N ALA A 298 7.01 -0.81 6.84
CA ALA A 298 7.91 -1.77 6.21
C ALA A 298 8.41 -1.29 4.83
N SER A 299 7.56 -0.63 4.03
CA SER A 299 7.96 -0.01 2.77
C SER A 299 8.97 1.11 3.02
N VAL A 300 8.68 2.05 3.92
CA VAL A 300 9.61 3.15 4.26
C VAL A 300 10.94 2.59 4.74
N GLN A 301 10.94 1.55 5.57
CA GLN A 301 12.16 0.90 6.06
C GLN A 301 12.95 0.24 4.92
N LEU A 302 12.29 -0.51 4.03
CA LEU A 302 12.96 -1.20 2.91
C LEU A 302 13.55 -0.19 1.91
N VAL A 303 12.81 0.88 1.59
CA VAL A 303 13.29 1.97 0.73
C VAL A 303 14.48 2.68 1.37
N THR A 304 14.40 3.04 2.66
CA THR A 304 15.47 3.78 3.36
C THR A 304 16.74 2.97 3.59
N GLN A 305 16.64 1.65 3.73
CA GLN A 305 17.80 0.75 3.79
C GLN A 305 18.54 0.60 2.45
N ASN A 306 17.84 0.81 1.32
CA ASN A 306 18.37 0.57 -0.03
C ASN A 306 18.20 1.80 -0.95
N LEU A 307 18.33 3.01 -0.41
CA LEU A 307 17.94 4.27 -1.08
C LEU A 307 18.50 4.43 -2.49
N GLY A 308 19.83 4.28 -2.68
CA GLY A 308 20.46 4.48 -3.99
C GLY A 308 19.93 3.51 -5.05
N ASN A 309 19.81 2.23 -4.70
CA ASN A 309 19.30 1.18 -5.57
C ASN A 309 17.82 1.39 -5.91
N ASN A 310 17.00 1.78 -4.94
CA ASN A 310 15.57 2.03 -5.14
C ASN A 310 15.30 3.33 -5.91
N LEU A 311 16.08 4.38 -5.67
CA LEU A 311 16.02 5.62 -6.43
C LEU A 311 16.40 5.37 -7.90
N LEU A 312 17.48 4.63 -8.16
CA LEU A 312 17.89 4.27 -9.51
C LEU A 312 16.85 3.37 -10.20
N LEU A 313 16.23 2.43 -9.49
CA LEU A 313 15.12 1.62 -10.00
C LEU A 313 13.91 2.50 -10.37
N ALA A 314 13.51 3.42 -9.50
CA ALA A 314 12.41 4.34 -9.75
C ALA A 314 12.68 5.23 -10.97
N LEU A 315 13.89 5.80 -11.09
CA LEU A 315 14.30 6.58 -12.25
C LEU A 315 14.32 5.76 -13.55
N ALA A 316 14.81 4.52 -13.50
CA ALA A 316 14.79 3.61 -14.64
C ALA A 316 13.35 3.28 -15.08
N ILE A 317 12.47 2.95 -14.14
CA ILE A 317 11.04 2.71 -14.38
C ILE A 317 10.35 3.94 -14.97
N ILE A 318 10.60 5.13 -14.43
CA ILE A 318 10.05 6.39 -14.96
C ILE A 318 10.51 6.61 -16.40
N GLY A 319 11.82 6.50 -16.67
CA GLY A 319 12.38 6.63 -18.01
C GLY A 319 11.80 5.63 -19.01
N ILE A 320 11.70 4.35 -18.61
CA ILE A 320 11.12 3.29 -19.44
C ILE A 320 9.65 3.57 -19.76
N ASN A 321 8.83 4.03 -18.81
CA ASN A 321 7.43 4.38 -19.09
C ASN A 321 7.28 5.65 -19.93
N ILE A 322 8.17 6.64 -19.78
CA ILE A 322 8.20 7.80 -20.69
C ILE A 322 8.48 7.34 -22.12
N LEU A 323 9.48 6.47 -22.32
CA LEU A 323 9.77 5.88 -23.64
C LEU A 323 8.59 5.03 -24.17
N GLY A 324 7.91 4.28 -23.30
CA GLY A 324 6.70 3.53 -23.63
C GLY A 324 5.48 4.41 -23.98
N ALA A 325 5.46 5.67 -23.53
CA ALA A 325 4.41 6.62 -23.87
C ALA A 325 4.59 7.27 -25.26
N ILE A 326 5.84 7.40 -25.75
CA ILE A 326 6.17 8.00 -27.06
C ILE A 326 5.35 7.41 -28.24
N PRO A 327 5.21 6.07 -28.40
CA PRO A 327 4.35 5.49 -29.44
C PRO A 327 2.86 5.59 -29.10
N CYS A 328 2.36 6.81 -28.89
CA CYS A 328 0.96 7.13 -28.56
C CYS A 328 0.39 6.32 -27.39
N GLY A 329 1.21 6.05 -26.36
CA GLY A 329 0.83 5.25 -25.19
C GLY A 329 0.81 3.73 -25.41
N LEU A 330 1.00 3.22 -26.63
CA LEU A 330 0.93 1.77 -26.90
C LEU A 330 2.02 0.97 -26.18
N GLY A 331 3.20 1.56 -25.94
CA GLY A 331 4.26 0.92 -25.17
C GLY A 331 3.93 0.75 -23.68
N LEU A 332 3.00 1.56 -23.13
CA LEU A 332 2.58 1.47 -21.72
C LEU A 332 1.93 0.11 -21.40
N PHE A 333 1.31 -0.55 -22.39
CA PHE A 333 0.78 -1.91 -22.25
C PHE A 333 1.86 -2.96 -21.92
N ILE A 334 3.14 -2.65 -22.14
CA ILE A 334 4.29 -3.50 -21.80
C ILE A 334 5.10 -2.89 -20.66
N THR A 335 5.38 -1.58 -20.69
CA THR A 335 6.24 -0.93 -19.69
C THR A 335 5.58 -0.84 -18.31
N VAL A 336 4.26 -0.64 -18.24
CA VAL A 336 3.53 -0.63 -16.96
C VAL A 336 3.64 -1.99 -16.26
N PRO A 337 3.18 -3.13 -16.83
CA PRO A 337 3.29 -4.42 -16.14
C PRO A 337 4.74 -4.82 -15.86
N MET A 338 5.68 -4.50 -16.77
CA MET A 338 7.11 -4.69 -16.57
C MET A 338 7.62 -3.96 -15.32
N SER A 339 7.11 -2.75 -15.05
CA SER A 339 7.47 -1.95 -13.88
C SER A 339 7.01 -2.60 -12.58
N TYR A 340 5.75 -3.08 -12.52
CA TYR A 340 5.24 -3.80 -11.35
C TYR A 340 6.04 -5.09 -11.09
N VAL A 341 6.35 -5.86 -12.15
CA VAL A 341 7.20 -7.05 -12.01
C VAL A 341 8.60 -6.68 -11.50
N ALA A 342 9.23 -5.64 -12.04
CA ALA A 342 10.55 -5.17 -11.58
C ALA A 342 10.54 -4.69 -10.12
N ILE A 343 9.46 -4.05 -9.65
CA ILE A 343 9.29 -3.69 -8.24
C ILE A 343 9.12 -4.95 -7.39
N THR A 344 8.34 -5.95 -7.81
CA THR A 344 8.22 -7.22 -7.06
C THR A 344 9.53 -8.01 -7.02
N TYR A 345 10.35 -7.95 -8.08
CA TYR A 345 11.69 -8.52 -8.10
C TYR A 345 12.62 -7.82 -7.10
N ALA A 346 12.61 -6.48 -7.09
CA ALA A 346 13.37 -5.67 -6.12
C ALA A 346 12.92 -5.94 -4.67
N TYR A 347 11.61 -6.06 -4.45
CA TYR A 347 11.04 -6.43 -3.16
C TYR A 347 11.55 -7.78 -2.67
N LYS A 348 11.47 -8.83 -3.51
CA LYS A 348 11.93 -10.18 -3.17
C LYS A 348 13.42 -10.19 -2.85
N THR A 349 14.25 -9.66 -3.74
CA THR A 349 15.71 -9.63 -3.60
C THR A 349 16.17 -8.82 -2.39
N GLN A 350 15.65 -7.61 -2.18
CA GLN A 350 16.01 -6.76 -1.02
C GLN A 350 15.47 -7.29 0.32
N THR A 351 14.49 -8.21 0.31
CA THR A 351 14.03 -8.92 1.51
C THR A 351 14.61 -10.33 1.64
N ASN A 352 15.69 -10.63 0.88
CA ASN A 352 16.41 -11.91 0.86
C ASN A 352 15.53 -13.14 0.57
N GLN A 353 14.48 -12.95 -0.23
CA GLN A 353 13.58 -14.02 -0.68
C GLN A 353 14.05 -14.61 -2.02
N PRO A 354 13.83 -15.92 -2.27
CA PRO A 354 14.12 -16.53 -3.56
C PRO A 354 13.24 -15.93 -4.67
N VAL A 355 13.80 -15.86 -5.88
CA VAL A 355 13.11 -15.47 -7.11
C VAL A 355 13.35 -16.56 -8.16
N ALA A 356 12.29 -16.99 -8.84
CA ALA A 356 12.40 -17.98 -9.90
C ALA A 356 13.15 -17.41 -11.12
N PRO A 357 14.01 -18.19 -11.81
CA PRO A 357 14.76 -17.73 -12.98
C PRO A 357 13.85 -17.46 -14.20
N LYS A 358 14.34 -16.60 -15.11
CA LYS A 358 13.73 -16.21 -16.38
C LYS A 358 14.81 -16.02 -17.44
#